data_AF-A0A0D0DN95-F1
#
_entry.id   AF-A0A0D0DN95-F1
#
_cell.length_a   1.000
_cell.length_b   1.000
_cell.length_c   1.000
_cell.angle_alpha   90.00
_cell.angle_beta   90.00
_cell.angle_gamma   90.00
#
_symmetry.space_group_name_H-M   'P 1'
#
loop_
_entity.id
_entity.type
_entity.pdbx_description
1 polymer ?
#
loop_
_entity_poly.entity_id
_entity_poly.type
_entity_poly.pdbx_seq_one_letter_code
_entity_poly.pdbx_strand_id
1 'polypeptide(L)'
;SAYSPNLTPLPSSLRPTCTVRDHLQKWWPASPLTHNPHCSPTTFQESNLDRIKDVIMHTWAESTKESYGSGLLVFHIFCDAKSIPDCDYTPANSELISMFISTLAGQYSGGTIANYLQGVCTWHIMHRLGWTHYDTEIKALLKAAVTLAPISSKCKP
;
A
#
# COMPACT_ATOMS: atom_id res chain seq x y z
N SER A 1 18.64 -1.75 2.04
CA SER A 1 18.73 -2.53 0.80
C SER A 1 18.46 -1.57 -0.34
N ALA A 2 19.38 -1.44 -1.30
CA ALA A 2 19.20 -0.52 -2.44
C ALA A 2 18.19 -1.12 -3.42
N TYR A 3 17.15 -0.36 -3.80
CA TYR A 3 16.17 -0.80 -4.77
C TYR A 3 16.82 -0.98 -6.16
N SER A 4 16.29 -1.90 -6.97
CA SER A 4 16.63 -1.95 -8.40
C SER A 4 16.32 -0.59 -9.04
N PRO A 5 17.13 -0.09 -10.00
CA PRO A 5 17.04 1.29 -10.50
C PRO A 5 15.66 1.65 -11.11
N ASN A 6 14.89 0.67 -11.57
CA ASN A 6 13.55 0.87 -12.13
C ASN A 6 12.41 0.77 -11.10
N LEU A 7 12.71 0.59 -9.80
CA LEU A 7 11.75 0.43 -8.70
C LEU A 7 12.05 1.37 -7.54
N THR A 8 12.45 2.61 -7.85
CA THR A 8 12.74 3.62 -6.83
C THR A 8 11.59 4.63 -6.79
N PRO A 9 10.89 4.80 -5.66
CA PRO A 9 9.89 5.85 -5.52
C PRO A 9 10.58 7.22 -5.54
N LEU A 10 9.82 8.29 -5.82
CA LEU A 10 10.36 9.64 -5.70
C LEU A 10 10.85 9.89 -4.26
N PRO A 11 11.99 10.58 -4.07
CA PRO A 11 12.49 10.90 -2.73
C PRO A 11 11.45 11.68 -1.91
N SER A 12 11.18 11.22 -0.70
CA SER A 12 10.23 11.85 0.22
C SER A 12 10.65 11.64 1.67
N SER A 13 10.49 12.67 2.51
CA SER A 13 10.72 12.55 3.96
C SER A 13 9.75 11.59 4.64
N LEU A 14 8.58 11.36 4.02
CA LEU A 14 7.56 10.41 4.48
C LEU A 14 7.90 8.95 4.15
N ARG A 15 8.87 8.71 3.27
CA ARG A 15 9.25 7.39 2.76
C ARG A 15 10.76 7.16 2.94
N PRO A 16 11.26 7.09 4.19
CA PRO A 16 12.68 6.88 4.45
C PRO A 16 13.16 5.54 3.87
N THR A 17 14.43 5.49 3.44
CA THR A 17 15.07 4.27 2.95
C THR A 17 15.11 3.20 4.04
N CYS A 18 14.48 2.05 3.80
CA CYS A 18 14.47 0.93 4.73
C CYS A 18 14.38 -0.42 3.99
N THR A 19 14.17 -1.52 4.72
CA THR A 19 13.93 -2.82 4.07
C THR A 19 12.48 -2.93 3.63
N VAL A 20 12.19 -3.75 2.61
CA VAL A 20 10.84 -3.87 2.04
C VAL A 20 9.79 -4.23 3.09
N ARG A 21 10.10 -5.19 3.98
CA ARG A 21 9.23 -5.57 5.10
C ARG A 21 8.94 -4.45 6.09
N ASP A 22 9.80 -3.44 6.16
CA ASP A 22 9.64 -2.32 7.10
C ASP A 22 8.80 -1.18 6.51
N HIS A 23 8.46 -1.21 5.21
CA HIS A 23 7.71 -0.12 4.57
C HIS A 23 6.40 0.16 5.30
N LEU A 24 5.67 -0.88 5.70
CA LEU A 24 4.38 -0.76 6.38
C LEU A 24 4.45 0.09 7.66
N GLN A 25 5.57 -0.01 8.39
CA GLN A 25 5.78 0.67 9.66
C GLN A 25 6.49 2.02 9.49
N LYS A 26 7.52 2.07 8.65
CA LYS A 26 8.43 3.22 8.54
C LYS A 26 7.97 4.28 7.55
N TRP A 27 7.06 3.95 6.63
CA TRP A 27 6.49 4.94 5.72
C TRP A 27 5.25 5.57 6.31
N TRP A 28 5.14 6.89 6.21
CA TRP A 28 4.08 7.68 6.79
C TRP A 28 3.15 8.23 5.72
N PRO A 29 1.82 8.33 5.96
CA PRO A 29 0.95 9.04 5.04
C PRO A 29 1.25 10.53 5.03
N ALA A 30 0.93 11.20 3.93
CA ALA A 30 0.83 12.66 4.01
C ALA A 30 -0.32 13.00 4.95
N SER A 31 -0.04 13.85 5.94
CA SER A 31 -1.08 14.32 6.84
C SER A 31 -2.15 15.02 6.00
N PRO A 32 -3.44 14.65 6.10
CA PRO A 32 -4.49 15.50 5.59
C PRO A 32 -4.34 16.84 6.29
N LEU A 33 -4.28 17.92 5.51
CA LEU A 33 -4.14 19.30 5.99
C LEU A 33 -5.44 19.73 6.70
N THR A 34 -5.83 19.03 7.75
CA THR A 34 -7.03 19.30 8.57
C THR A 34 -6.65 19.20 10.03
N HIS A 35 -5.57 19.87 10.43
CA HIS A 35 -5.40 20.22 11.83
C HIS A 35 -6.37 21.37 12.11
N ASN A 36 -7.49 21.06 12.78
CA ASN A 36 -8.23 22.06 13.51
C ASN A 36 -7.33 22.51 14.68
N PRO A 37 -6.85 23.77 14.71
CA PRO A 37 -5.94 24.24 15.76
C PRO A 37 -6.58 24.27 17.17
N HIS A 38 -7.89 24.02 17.28
CA HIS A 38 -8.62 23.96 18.54
C HIS A 38 -8.87 22.54 19.08
N CYS A 39 -8.48 21.49 18.35
CA CYS A 39 -8.56 20.14 18.90
C CYS A 39 -7.29 19.89 19.71
N SER A 40 -7.40 19.98 21.04
CA SER A 40 -6.37 19.48 21.93
C SER A 40 -6.01 18.05 21.48
N PRO A 41 -4.74 17.73 21.22
CA PRO A 41 -4.36 16.38 20.82
C PRO A 41 -4.82 15.47 21.95
N THR A 42 -5.83 14.64 21.70
CA THR A 42 -6.20 13.58 22.62
C THR A 42 -4.92 12.79 22.84
N THR A 43 -4.45 12.75 24.09
CA THR A 43 -3.14 12.27 24.54
C THR A 43 -2.95 10.78 24.28
N PHE A 44 -2.99 10.36 23.02
CA PHE A 44 -2.45 9.10 22.56
C PHE A 44 -1.03 9.42 22.09
N GLN A 45 -0.09 9.33 23.03
CA GLN A 45 1.33 9.57 22.78
C GLN A 45 1.77 8.77 21.55
N GLU A 46 2.59 9.34 20.67
CA GLU A 46 3.08 8.69 19.43
C GLU A 46 3.67 7.30 19.72
N SER A 47 4.34 7.12 20.86
CA SER A 47 4.87 5.84 21.33
C SER A 47 3.81 4.74 21.49
N ASN A 48 2.57 5.09 21.81
CA ASN A 48 1.47 4.13 21.92
C ASN A 48 1.01 3.67 20.52
N LEU A 49 1.04 4.55 19.52
CA LEU A 49 0.73 4.19 18.13
C LEU A 49 1.81 3.28 17.55
N ASP A 50 3.09 3.57 17.82
CA ASP A 50 4.20 2.72 17.41
C ASP A 50 4.10 1.33 18.01
N ARG A 51 3.79 1.23 19.31
CA ARG A 51 3.59 -0.07 19.95
C ARG A 51 2.42 -0.85 19.35
N ILE A 52 1.33 -0.19 18.97
CA ILE A 52 0.20 -0.83 18.30
C ILE A 52 0.62 -1.36 16.92
N LYS A 53 1.36 -0.55 16.14
CA LYS A 53 1.90 -0.97 14.84
C LYS A 53 2.80 -2.18 14.98
N ASP A 54 3.72 -2.19 15.95
CA ASP A 54 4.59 -3.33 16.24
C ASP A 54 3.79 -4.61 16.49
N VAL A 55 2.77 -4.53 17.34
CA VAL A 55 1.91 -5.69 17.67
C VAL A 55 1.16 -6.20 16.44
N ILE A 56 0.57 -5.30 15.64
CA ILE A 56 -0.13 -5.67 14.40
C ILE A 56 0.83 -6.34 13.41
N MET A 57 2.08 -5.88 13.32
CA MET A 57 3.07 -6.49 12.44
C MET A 57 3.38 -7.96 12.79
N HIS A 58 3.15 -8.41 14.03
CA HIS A 58 3.30 -9.82 14.40
C HIS A 58 2.20 -10.74 13.83
N THR A 59 1.13 -10.20 13.24
CA THR A 59 0.09 -11.00 12.56
C THR A 59 0.63 -11.75 11.34
N TRP A 60 1.69 -11.26 10.70
CA TRP A 60 2.19 -11.80 9.45
C TRP A 60 3.61 -12.35 9.56
N ALA A 61 3.88 -13.43 8.83
CA ALA A 61 5.24 -13.94 8.63
C ALA A 61 6.09 -12.94 7.83
N GLU A 62 7.42 -13.02 7.96
CA GLU A 62 8.36 -12.12 7.29
C GLU A 62 8.15 -12.07 5.76
N SER A 63 7.91 -13.21 5.11
CA SER A 63 7.65 -13.27 3.66
C SER A 63 6.37 -12.55 3.25
N THR A 64 5.35 -12.56 4.10
CA THR A 64 4.10 -11.83 3.88
C THR A 64 4.33 -10.32 4.06
N LYS A 65 5.12 -9.91 5.08
CA LYS A 65 5.52 -8.50 5.26
C LYS A 65 6.29 -7.99 4.06
N GLU A 66 7.21 -8.78 3.50
CA GLU A 66 7.94 -8.44 2.27
C GLU A 66 6.99 -8.31 1.07
N SER A 67 6.02 -9.22 0.93
CA SER A 67 5.02 -9.15 -0.14
C SER A 67 4.15 -7.90 -0.03
N TYR A 68 3.69 -7.58 1.18
CA TYR A 68 2.87 -6.39 1.45
C TYR A 68 3.66 -5.10 1.29
N GLY A 69 4.89 -5.04 1.82
CA GLY A 69 5.79 -3.91 1.63
C GLY A 69 6.18 -3.69 0.17
N SER A 70 6.30 -4.77 -0.61
CA SER A 70 6.47 -4.68 -2.08
C SER A 70 5.25 -4.07 -2.74
N GLY A 71 4.05 -4.50 -2.33
CA GLY A 71 2.79 -3.93 -2.81
C GLY A 71 2.68 -2.44 -2.55
N LEU A 72 3.02 -2.02 -1.32
CA LEU A 72 3.02 -0.61 -0.94
C LEU A 72 4.04 0.19 -1.77
N LEU A 73 5.24 -0.35 -1.98
CA LEU A 73 6.25 0.27 -2.87
C LEU A 73 5.70 0.47 -4.28
N VAL A 74 5.13 -0.58 -4.88
CA VAL A 74 4.59 -0.53 -6.24
C VAL A 74 3.41 0.45 -6.33
N PHE A 75 2.58 0.55 -5.29
CA PHE A 75 1.50 1.53 -5.22
C PHE A 75 2.02 2.98 -5.22
N HIS A 76 3.04 3.29 -4.41
CA HIS A 76 3.62 4.63 -4.41
C HIS A 76 4.33 4.96 -5.74
N ILE A 77 5.05 4.01 -6.35
CA ILE A 77 5.63 4.19 -7.69
C ILE A 77 4.53 4.49 -8.72
N PHE A 78 3.40 3.77 -8.66
CA PHE A 78 2.24 4.00 -9.51
C PHE A 78 1.68 5.42 -9.30
N CYS A 79 1.52 5.88 -8.06
CA CYS A 79 1.05 7.23 -7.74
C CYS A 79 2.01 8.30 -8.25
N ASP A 80 3.32 8.13 -8.00
CA ASP A 80 4.38 9.02 -8.49
C ASP A 80 4.34 9.12 -10.03
N ALA A 81 4.23 7.98 -10.73
CA ALA A 81 4.17 7.92 -12.20
C ALA A 81 2.90 8.59 -12.78
N LYS A 82 1.81 8.62 -12.01
CA LYS A 82 0.56 9.29 -12.36
C LYS A 82 0.51 10.75 -11.89
N SER A 83 1.57 11.23 -11.23
CA SER A 83 1.66 12.58 -10.65
C SER A 83 0.50 12.91 -9.70
N ILE A 84 0.07 11.90 -8.92
CA ILE A 84 -1.01 12.08 -7.93
C ILE A 84 -0.39 12.72 -6.69
N PRO A 85 -0.86 13.88 -6.23
CA PRO A 85 -0.36 14.52 -5.01
C PRO A 85 -0.52 13.62 -3.79
N ASP A 86 0.44 13.65 -2.87
CA ASP A 86 0.41 12.82 -1.66
C ASP A 86 -0.89 13.00 -0.85
N CYS A 87 -1.45 14.22 -0.82
CA CYS A 87 -2.72 14.51 -0.14
C CYS A 87 -3.96 13.89 -0.80
N ASP A 88 -3.89 13.54 -2.08
CA ASP A 88 -5.04 13.08 -2.87
C ASP A 88 -5.18 11.54 -2.86
N TYR A 89 -4.19 10.82 -2.33
CA TYR A 89 -4.23 9.35 -2.20
C TYR A 89 -4.09 8.81 -0.78
N THR A 90 -4.13 9.67 0.24
CA THR A 90 -4.17 9.26 1.66
C THR A 90 -5.37 9.90 2.36
N PRO A 91 -6.55 9.22 2.42
CA PRO A 91 -6.80 7.83 2.04
C PRO A 91 -7.00 7.60 0.54
N ALA A 92 -6.59 6.43 0.04
CA ALA A 92 -6.87 6.04 -1.33
C ALA A 92 -8.38 5.90 -1.54
N ASN A 93 -8.91 6.40 -2.66
CA ASN A 93 -10.31 6.21 -3.03
C ASN A 93 -10.50 4.97 -3.92
N SER A 94 -11.74 4.56 -4.18
CA SER A 94 -12.02 3.37 -5.00
C SER A 94 -11.51 3.46 -6.42
N GLU A 95 -11.63 4.63 -7.06
CA GLU A 95 -11.15 4.83 -8.43
C GLU A 95 -9.64 4.62 -8.53
N LEU A 96 -8.89 5.12 -7.55
CA LEU A 96 -7.44 4.95 -7.49
C LEU A 96 -7.04 3.48 -7.31
N ILE A 97 -7.73 2.76 -6.42
CA ILE A 97 -7.49 1.33 -6.22
C ILE A 97 -7.86 0.53 -7.48
N SER A 98 -8.96 0.86 -8.14
CA SER A 98 -9.36 0.25 -9.41
C SER A 98 -8.29 0.47 -10.48
N MET A 99 -7.81 1.71 -10.64
CA MET A 99 -6.76 2.06 -11.61
C MET A 99 -5.44 1.34 -11.30
N PHE A 100 -5.09 1.22 -10.02
CA PHE A 100 -3.91 0.47 -9.58
C PHE A 100 -4.01 -1.00 -9.99
N ILE A 101 -5.11 -1.69 -9.66
CA ILE A 101 -5.32 -3.11 -10.03
C ILE A 101 -5.29 -3.28 -11.55
N SER A 102 -5.99 -2.41 -12.28
CA SER A 102 -6.04 -2.44 -13.75
C SER A 102 -4.66 -2.25 -14.38
N THR A 103 -3.80 -1.40 -13.79
CA THR A 103 -2.44 -1.16 -14.30
C THR A 103 -1.54 -2.39 -14.15
N LEU A 104 -1.74 -3.17 -13.08
CA LEU A 104 -0.95 -4.39 -12.84
C LEU A 104 -1.48 -5.62 -13.57
N ALA A 105 -2.74 -5.60 -13.99
CA ALA A 105 -3.37 -6.70 -14.71
C ALA A 105 -2.61 -7.02 -16.00
N GLY A 106 -2.34 -8.31 -16.23
CA GLY A 106 -1.54 -8.76 -17.38
C GLY A 106 -0.03 -8.60 -17.24
N GLN A 107 0.45 -7.90 -16.21
CA GLN A 107 1.89 -7.80 -15.88
C GLN A 107 2.27 -8.77 -14.75
N TYR A 108 1.38 -8.93 -13.77
CA TYR A 108 1.60 -9.75 -12.58
C TYR A 108 0.55 -10.87 -12.48
N SER A 109 0.86 -11.90 -11.68
CA SER A 109 -0.12 -12.91 -11.33
C SER A 109 -1.25 -12.30 -10.49
N GLY A 110 -2.48 -12.84 -10.60
CA GLY A 110 -3.59 -12.36 -9.78
C GLY A 110 -3.33 -12.48 -8.27
N GLY A 111 -2.60 -13.53 -7.83
CA GLY A 111 -2.19 -13.69 -6.43
C GLY A 111 -1.20 -12.61 -5.98
N THR A 112 -0.26 -12.22 -6.84
CA THR A 112 0.66 -11.10 -6.57
C THR A 112 -0.10 -9.79 -6.42
N ILE A 113 -1.04 -9.50 -7.32
CA ILE A 113 -1.84 -8.27 -7.28
C ILE A 113 -2.71 -8.22 -6.02
N ALA A 114 -3.32 -9.35 -5.65
CA ALA A 114 -4.08 -9.44 -4.40
C ALA A 114 -3.20 -9.18 -3.17
N ASN A 115 -2.00 -9.77 -3.10
CA ASN A 115 -1.05 -9.50 -2.03
C ASN A 115 -0.61 -8.04 -1.99
N TYR A 116 -0.42 -7.42 -3.15
CA TYR A 116 -0.05 -6.01 -3.22
C TYR A 116 -1.17 -5.12 -2.68
N LEU A 117 -2.41 -5.36 -3.08
CA LEU A 117 -3.57 -4.64 -2.56
C LEU A 117 -3.70 -4.79 -1.04
N GLN A 118 -3.45 -5.99 -0.51
CA GLN A 118 -3.49 -6.21 0.94
C GLN A 118 -2.39 -5.45 1.68
N GLY A 119 -1.23 -5.24 1.07
CA GLY A 119 -0.20 -4.36 1.62
C GLY A 119 -0.66 -2.91 1.72
N VAL A 120 -1.29 -2.38 0.66
CA VAL A 120 -1.86 -1.02 0.65
C VAL A 120 -2.96 -0.89 1.70
N CYS A 121 -3.89 -1.84 1.77
CA CYS A 121 -4.97 -1.90 2.77
C CYS A 121 -4.41 -1.91 4.20
N THR A 122 -3.45 -2.79 4.48
CA THR A 122 -2.82 -2.94 5.79
C THR A 122 -2.16 -1.64 6.25
N TRP A 123 -1.42 -0.99 5.34
CA TRP A 123 -0.78 0.28 5.64
C TRP A 123 -1.81 1.35 6.00
N HIS A 124 -2.91 1.48 5.24
CA HIS A 124 -3.99 2.43 5.56
C HIS A 124 -4.57 2.18 6.97
N ILE A 125 -4.87 0.92 7.31
CA ILE A 125 -5.42 0.55 8.63
C ILE A 125 -4.43 0.84 9.77
N MET A 126 -3.14 0.53 9.57
CA MET A 126 -2.07 0.77 10.54
C MET A 126 -1.89 2.27 10.84
N HIS A 127 -2.11 3.12 9.85
CA HIS A 127 -2.01 4.58 9.97
C HIS A 127 -3.36 5.27 10.22
N ARG A 128 -4.41 4.51 10.56
CA ARG A 128 -5.75 5.02 10.88
C ARG A 128 -6.39 5.84 9.77
N LEU A 129 -6.07 5.49 8.52
CA LEU A 129 -6.70 6.05 7.33
C LEU A 129 -7.96 5.25 7.01
N GLY A 130 -8.99 5.94 6.51
CA GLY A 130 -10.20 5.28 6.03
C GLY A 130 -9.89 4.29 4.91
N TRP A 131 -10.52 3.12 4.96
CA TRP A 131 -10.45 2.10 3.91
C TRP A 131 -11.86 1.62 3.60
N THR A 132 -12.54 2.30 2.68
CA THR A 132 -13.91 2.00 2.30
C THR A 132 -14.01 2.05 0.79
N HIS A 133 -14.35 0.92 0.17
CA HIS A 133 -14.35 0.79 -1.29
C HIS A 133 -15.53 -0.03 -1.81
N TYR A 134 -15.75 0.05 -3.13
CA TYR A 134 -16.69 -0.81 -3.84
C TYR A 134 -16.16 -2.24 -3.97
N ASP A 135 -16.39 -3.05 -2.93
CA ASP A 135 -15.92 -4.45 -2.85
C ASP A 135 -16.25 -5.29 -4.09
N THR A 136 -17.43 -5.10 -4.68
CA THR A 136 -17.86 -5.82 -5.88
C THR A 136 -16.99 -5.49 -7.08
N GLU A 137 -16.65 -4.22 -7.26
CA GLU A 137 -15.78 -3.75 -8.34
C GLU A 137 -14.35 -4.28 -8.16
N ILE A 138 -13.78 -4.13 -6.97
CA ILE A 138 -12.44 -4.65 -6.64
C ILE A 138 -12.37 -6.16 -6.87
N LYS A 139 -13.38 -6.92 -6.44
CA LYS A 139 -13.45 -8.37 -6.69
C LYS A 139 -13.52 -8.70 -8.18
N ALA A 140 -14.29 -7.94 -8.95
CA ALA A 140 -14.38 -8.12 -10.40
C ALA A 140 -13.03 -7.85 -11.08
N LEU A 141 -12.33 -6.80 -10.69
CA LEU A 141 -11.00 -6.45 -11.21
C LEU A 141 -9.95 -7.50 -10.86
N LEU A 142 -9.92 -7.99 -9.61
CA LEU A 142 -9.02 -9.07 -9.20
C LEU A 142 -9.28 -10.37 -10.00
N LYS A 143 -10.56 -10.70 -10.23
CA LYS A 143 -10.94 -11.84 -11.07
C LYS A 143 -10.47 -11.65 -12.51
N ALA A 144 -10.66 -10.47 -13.09
CA ALA A 144 -10.17 -10.16 -14.43
C ALA A 144 -8.64 -10.25 -14.51
N ALA A 145 -7.92 -9.77 -13.48
CA ALA A 145 -6.47 -9.84 -13.42
C ALA A 145 -5.94 -11.29 -13.41
N VAL A 146 -6.65 -12.24 -12.77
CA VAL A 146 -6.31 -13.68 -12.85
C VAL A 146 -6.45 -14.20 -14.29
N THR A 147 -7.52 -13.82 -15.00
CA THR A 147 -7.73 -14.23 -16.39
C THR A 147 -6.65 -13.70 -17.32
N LEU A 148 -6.29 -12.42 -17.13
CA LEU A 148 -5.29 -11.70 -17.91
C LEU A 148 -3.84 -12.05 -17.56
N ALA A 149 -3.61 -12.79 -16.47
CA ALA A 149 -2.26 -13.07 -15.97
C ALA A 149 -1.34 -13.69 -17.05
N PRO A 150 -0.04 -13.32 -17.07
CA PRO A 150 0.93 -13.82 -18.04
C PRO A 150 0.95 -15.35 -18.11
N ILE A 151 1.19 -15.92 -19.30
CA ILE A 151 1.27 -17.38 -19.48
C ILE A 151 2.35 -17.99 -18.58
N SER A 152 3.47 -17.28 -18.39
CA SER A 152 4.56 -17.68 -17.49
C SER A 152 4.15 -17.81 -16.02
N SER A 153 3.06 -17.16 -15.59
CA SER A 153 2.54 -17.26 -14.22
C SER A 153 1.61 -18.47 -14.00
N LYS A 154 1.16 -19.09 -15.09
CA LYS A 154 0.32 -20.29 -15.06
C LYS A 154 1.26 -21.51 -15.13
N CYS A 155 1.96 -21.80 -14.04
CA CYS A 155 2.67 -23.08 -13.92
C CYS A 155 1.65 -24.20 -14.20
N LYS A 156 1.91 -25.01 -15.24
CA LYS A 156 1.17 -26.25 -15.44
C LYS A 156 1.51 -27.21 -14.30
N PRO A 157 0.53 -28.01 -13.81
CA PRO A 157 0.79 -29.08 -12.86
C PRO A 157 1.75 -30.13 -13.43
#